data_AF-A0A919GRW7-F1
#
_entry.id   AF-A0A919GRW7-F1
#
_cell.length_a   1.000
_cell.length_b   1.000
_cell.length_c   1.000
_cell.angle_alpha   90.00
_cell.angle_beta   90.00
_cell.angle_gamma   90.00
#
_symmetry.space_group_name_H-M   'P 1'
#
loop_
_entity.id
_entity.type
_entity.pdbx_description
1 polymer ?
#
loop_
_entity_poly.entity_id
_entity_poly.type
_entity_poly.pdbx_seq_one_letter_code
_entity_poly.pdbx_strand_id
1 'polypeptide(L)'
;MQFRWPFRPGGANQWSLAEAQQNFRAYGACNQRGRRFVRPPADDEPVDPGWRPIDPATDLFEDFAGEDYRPWPDDGSALCWWLPSFWGVPEEPAHDPNREVVIDVGSVRSERDLHGVLKRDLGFPSFYGMNWDAFWDAVTGLVEMPKRLRFVRWAELELRVPLAATMLRDQLKRYDETVQGFSVAYEQ
;
A
#
# COMPACT_ATOMS: atom_id res chain seq x y z
N MET A 1 -15.28 -11.21 9.38
CA MET A 1 -15.02 -9.75 9.51
C MET A 1 -13.58 -9.42 9.91
N GLN A 2 -13.03 -9.92 11.03
CA GLN A 2 -11.67 -9.54 11.45
C GLN A 2 -10.52 -10.04 10.55
N PHE A 3 -10.69 -11.13 9.78
CA PHE A 3 -9.65 -11.56 8.83
C PHE A 3 -9.52 -10.61 7.63
N ARG A 4 -10.61 -9.94 7.25
CA ARG A 4 -10.60 -8.89 6.20
C ARG A 4 -9.99 -7.58 6.71
N TRP A 5 -10.31 -7.22 7.95
CA TRP A 5 -9.85 -5.98 8.59
C TRP A 5 -9.25 -6.27 9.97
N PRO A 6 -8.01 -6.78 10.04
CA PRO A 6 -7.41 -7.26 11.28
C PRO A 6 -7.03 -6.14 12.24
N PHE A 7 -6.93 -4.90 11.74
CA PHE A 7 -6.63 -3.69 12.52
C PHE A 7 -7.88 -2.97 13.01
N ARG A 8 -9.09 -3.40 12.61
CA ARG A 8 -10.33 -2.75 13.02
C ARG A 8 -10.54 -2.89 14.53
N PRO A 9 -10.61 -1.79 15.29
CA PRO A 9 -10.93 -1.85 16.71
C PRO A 9 -12.42 -2.13 16.92
N GLY A 10 -12.76 -2.84 18.00
CA GLY A 10 -14.15 -3.12 18.38
C GLY A 10 -14.89 -4.14 17.49
N GLY A 11 -16.21 -4.22 17.68
CA GLY A 11 -17.07 -5.26 17.12
C GLY A 11 -17.45 -6.31 18.17
N ALA A 12 -17.52 -7.59 17.77
CA ALA A 12 -17.76 -8.70 18.71
C ALA A 12 -16.57 -8.91 19.68
N ASN A 13 -15.36 -8.52 19.25
CA ASN A 13 -14.16 -8.52 20.06
C ASN A 13 -13.78 -7.07 20.41
N GLN A 14 -13.45 -6.83 21.67
CA GLN A 14 -13.03 -5.49 22.13
C GLN A 14 -11.67 -5.07 21.54
N TRP A 15 -10.78 -6.03 21.27
CA TRP A 15 -9.47 -5.82 20.66
C TRP A 15 -9.48 -6.26 19.19
N SER A 16 -8.70 -5.58 18.36
CA SER A 16 -8.46 -6.00 16.99
C SER A 16 -7.68 -7.33 16.95
N LEU A 17 -7.68 -8.00 15.79
CA LEU A 17 -6.96 -9.27 15.64
C LEU A 17 -5.44 -9.04 15.74
N ALA A 18 -4.93 -7.97 15.13
CA ALA A 18 -3.53 -7.60 15.20
C ALA A 18 -3.08 -7.32 16.64
N GLU A 19 -3.87 -6.55 17.40
CA GLU A 19 -3.60 -6.30 18.82
C GLU A 19 -3.68 -7.59 19.65
N ALA A 20 -4.66 -8.46 19.39
CA ALA A 20 -4.80 -9.74 20.07
C ALA A 20 -3.58 -10.65 19.84
N GLN A 21 -3.01 -10.66 18.64
CA GLN A 21 -1.78 -11.41 18.34
C GLN A 21 -0.55 -10.84 19.06
N GLN A 22 -0.40 -9.52 19.10
CA GLN A 22 0.67 -8.86 19.86
C GLN A 22 0.55 -9.15 21.36
N ASN A 23 -0.66 -9.07 21.90
CA ASN A 23 -0.99 -9.40 23.28
C ASN A 23 -0.66 -10.87 23.61
N PHE A 24 -1.00 -11.79 22.71
CA PHE A 24 -0.67 -13.20 22.90
C PHE A 24 0.85 -13.44 22.92
N ARG A 25 1.61 -12.78 22.05
CA ARG A 25 3.09 -12.82 22.09
C ARG A 25 3.65 -12.25 23.39
N ALA A 26 3.05 -11.18 23.92
CA ALA A 26 3.53 -10.51 25.12
C ALA A 26 3.20 -11.27 26.43
N TYR A 27 2.01 -11.87 26.54
CA TYR A 27 1.55 -12.47 27.80
C TYR A 27 0.59 -13.68 27.66
N GLY A 28 0.50 -14.28 26.47
CA GLY A 28 -0.21 -15.55 26.24
C GLY A 28 -1.74 -15.47 26.20
N ALA A 29 -2.31 -14.28 26.04
CA ALA A 29 -3.75 -14.08 25.91
C ALA A 29 -4.08 -12.89 25.00
N CYS A 30 -5.30 -12.81 24.46
CA CYS A 30 -5.72 -11.67 23.63
C CYS A 30 -5.89 -10.35 24.42
N ASN A 31 -5.99 -10.42 25.75
CA ASN A 31 -5.98 -9.29 26.68
C ASN A 31 -5.58 -9.74 28.10
N GLN A 32 -5.12 -8.82 28.96
CA GLN A 32 -4.62 -9.16 30.30
C GLN A 32 -5.67 -9.84 31.20
N ARG A 33 -6.94 -9.40 31.14
CA ARG A 33 -8.02 -9.98 31.95
C ARG A 33 -8.33 -11.42 31.54
N GLY A 34 -8.20 -11.71 30.25
CA GLY A 34 -8.40 -13.04 29.66
C GLY A 34 -7.40 -14.08 30.13
N ARG A 35 -6.20 -13.64 30.56
CA ARG A 35 -5.13 -14.54 31.03
C ARG A 35 -5.55 -15.48 32.16
N ARG A 36 -6.51 -15.08 33.00
CA ARG A 36 -7.02 -15.92 34.11
C ARG A 36 -8.01 -17.01 33.66
N PHE A 37 -8.44 -16.96 32.39
CA PHE A 37 -9.44 -17.86 31.82
C PHE A 37 -8.85 -18.76 30.72
N VAL A 38 -7.58 -18.58 30.38
CA VAL A 38 -6.89 -19.36 29.35
C VAL A 38 -5.70 -20.08 29.96
N ARG A 39 -5.31 -21.18 29.33
CA ARG A 39 -4.05 -21.90 29.61
C ARG A 39 -3.05 -21.64 28.49
N PRO A 40 -1.74 -21.84 28.72
CA PRO A 40 -0.78 -21.91 27.63
C PRO A 40 -1.17 -22.99 26.60
N PRO A 41 -0.83 -22.79 25.31
CA PRO A 41 -0.98 -23.84 24.31
C PRO A 41 -0.08 -25.02 24.67
N ALA A 42 -0.55 -26.24 24.40
CA ALA A 42 0.28 -27.43 24.51
C ALA A 42 1.19 -27.56 23.27
N ASP A 43 2.34 -28.22 23.42
CA ASP A 43 3.33 -28.36 22.35
C ASP A 43 2.82 -29.17 21.14
N ASP A 44 1.78 -29.98 21.35
CA ASP A 44 1.14 -30.84 20.34
C ASP A 44 -0.17 -30.27 19.80
N GLU A 45 -0.55 -29.06 20.18
CA GLU A 45 -1.73 -28.40 19.60
C GLU A 45 -1.50 -28.14 18.11
N PRO A 46 -2.41 -28.59 17.23
CA PRO A 46 -2.22 -28.46 15.79
C PRO A 46 -2.28 -26.98 15.38
N VAL A 47 -1.24 -26.54 14.68
CA VAL A 47 -1.18 -25.24 14.01
C VAL A 47 -1.07 -25.50 12.52
N ASP A 48 -1.79 -24.70 11.73
CA ASP A 48 -1.64 -24.74 10.27
C ASP A 48 -0.17 -24.43 9.91
N PRO A 49 0.53 -25.26 9.11
CA PRO A 49 1.95 -25.08 8.82
C PRO A 49 2.31 -23.72 8.21
N GLY A 50 1.38 -23.08 7.49
CA GLY A 50 1.60 -21.75 6.93
C GLY A 50 1.40 -20.64 7.95
N TRP A 51 0.71 -20.92 9.06
CA TRP A 51 0.29 -19.91 10.02
C TRP A 51 1.47 -19.13 10.59
N ARG A 52 1.34 -17.81 10.48
CA ARG A 52 2.24 -16.85 11.11
C ARG A 52 1.44 -15.65 11.60
N PRO A 53 1.91 -14.94 12.63
CA PRO A 53 1.30 -13.67 13.00
C PRO A 53 1.40 -12.66 11.86
N ILE A 54 0.48 -11.71 11.87
CA ILE A 54 0.39 -10.65 10.88
C ILE A 54 1.69 -9.84 10.91
N ASP A 55 2.27 -9.64 9.74
CA ASP A 55 3.38 -8.74 9.49
C ASP A 55 2.86 -7.53 8.70
N PRO A 56 2.67 -6.36 9.34
CA PRO A 56 2.17 -5.16 8.68
C PRO A 56 3.09 -4.65 7.56
N ALA A 57 4.34 -5.11 7.47
CA ALA A 57 5.26 -4.73 6.40
C ALA A 57 5.01 -5.50 5.10
N THR A 58 4.46 -6.71 5.19
CA THR A 58 4.25 -7.60 4.03
C THR A 58 2.78 -7.90 3.76
N ASP A 59 1.95 -7.91 4.80
CA ASP A 59 0.55 -8.30 4.71
C ASP A 59 -0.32 -7.07 4.46
N LEU A 60 -0.77 -6.94 3.22
CA LEU A 60 -1.65 -5.86 2.81
C LEU A 60 -3.10 -6.27 3.07
N PHE A 61 -3.75 -5.53 3.96
CA PHE A 61 -5.17 -5.66 4.25
C PHE A 61 -5.92 -4.44 3.73
N GLU A 62 -7.19 -4.61 3.38
CA GLU A 62 -8.04 -3.48 3.07
C GLU A 62 -8.18 -2.54 4.28
N ASP A 63 -8.39 -1.26 4.02
CA ASP A 63 -8.76 -0.30 5.06
C ASP A 63 -10.26 -0.37 5.34
N PHE A 64 -10.64 -0.63 6.59
CA PHE A 64 -12.04 -0.59 7.02
C PHE A 64 -12.68 0.80 6.91
N ALA A 65 -11.90 1.88 6.83
CA ALA A 65 -12.43 3.22 6.62
C ALA A 65 -12.55 3.60 5.13
N GLY A 66 -12.13 2.72 4.21
CA GLY A 66 -12.20 2.96 2.78
C GLY A 66 -13.63 2.92 2.22
N GLU A 67 -13.83 3.44 1.01
CA GLU A 67 -15.13 3.46 0.33
C GLU A 67 -15.27 2.36 -0.74
N ASP A 68 -14.15 1.78 -1.19
CA ASP A 68 -14.11 0.74 -2.24
C ASP A 68 -13.70 -0.63 -1.65
N TYR A 69 -14.70 -1.45 -1.31
CA TYR A 69 -14.48 -2.83 -0.85
C TYR A 69 -14.66 -3.82 -2.00
N ARG A 70 -13.78 -4.83 -2.10
CA ARG A 70 -14.03 -5.99 -2.96
C ARG A 70 -15.31 -6.73 -2.52
N PRO A 71 -15.99 -7.47 -3.43
CA PRO A 71 -17.02 -8.41 -3.02
C PRO A 71 -16.51 -9.37 -1.94
N TRP A 72 -17.42 -9.92 -1.13
CA TRP A 72 -17.04 -10.98 -0.20
C TRP A 72 -16.59 -12.22 -1.00
N PRO A 73 -15.46 -12.86 -0.67
CA PRO A 73 -15.01 -14.01 -1.42
C PRO A 73 -15.94 -15.21 -1.18
N ASP A 74 -16.22 -15.97 -2.22
CA ASP A 74 -16.99 -17.22 -2.12
C ASP A 74 -16.24 -18.28 -1.31
N ASP A 75 -14.91 -18.29 -1.41
CA ASP A 75 -14.02 -19.09 -0.57
C ASP A 75 -13.43 -18.26 0.57
N GLY A 76 -13.78 -18.62 1.81
CA GLY A 76 -13.27 -17.97 3.01
C GLY A 76 -11.75 -18.11 3.21
N SER A 77 -11.11 -19.10 2.58
CA SER A 77 -9.66 -19.28 2.63
C SER A 77 -8.90 -18.08 2.05
N ALA A 78 -9.52 -17.33 1.14
CA ALA A 78 -8.97 -16.12 0.54
C ALA A 78 -8.66 -15.02 1.59
N LEU A 79 -9.30 -15.05 2.77
CA LEU A 79 -9.06 -14.10 3.85
C LEU A 79 -7.87 -14.47 4.75
N CYS A 80 -7.32 -15.68 4.61
CA CYS A 80 -6.28 -16.20 5.49
C CYS A 80 -4.89 -15.74 5.02
N TRP A 81 -4.33 -14.70 5.64
CA TRP A 81 -3.04 -14.07 5.24
C TRP A 81 -1.82 -14.98 5.26
N TRP A 82 -1.95 -16.15 5.90
CA TRP A 82 -0.90 -17.14 5.99
C TRP A 82 -0.95 -18.20 4.88
N LEU A 83 -1.97 -18.16 4.02
CA LEU A 83 -2.13 -19.07 2.90
C LEU A 83 -1.69 -18.43 1.58
N PRO A 84 -1.19 -19.21 0.60
CA PRO A 84 -0.89 -18.71 -0.74
C PRO A 84 -2.11 -18.14 -1.48
N SER A 85 -3.31 -18.56 -1.10
CA SER A 85 -4.58 -18.05 -1.67
C SER A 85 -4.99 -16.69 -1.09
N PHE A 86 -4.20 -16.09 -0.19
CA PHE A 86 -4.54 -14.82 0.41
C PHE A 86 -4.68 -13.72 -0.65
N TRP A 87 -5.88 -13.16 -0.71
CA TRP A 87 -6.27 -12.08 -1.61
C TRP A 87 -5.64 -10.70 -1.31
N GLY A 88 -4.73 -10.62 -0.33
CA GLY A 88 -4.07 -9.37 0.08
C GLY A 88 -3.00 -8.94 -0.89
N VAL A 89 -2.62 -9.80 -1.83
CA VAL A 89 -2.08 -9.33 -3.11
C VAL A 89 -3.27 -8.81 -3.90
N PRO A 90 -3.25 -7.60 -4.48
CA PRO A 90 -4.16 -7.32 -5.58
C PRO A 90 -4.18 -8.57 -6.49
N GLU A 91 -5.35 -9.00 -6.96
CA GLU A 91 -5.32 -9.41 -8.36
C GLU A 91 -4.79 -8.15 -9.04
N GLU A 92 -3.46 -8.09 -9.24
CA GLU A 92 -2.90 -7.09 -10.10
C GLU A 92 -3.73 -7.24 -11.35
N PRO A 93 -4.52 -6.21 -11.74
CA PRO A 93 -5.24 -6.31 -12.98
C PRO A 93 -4.14 -6.40 -14.01
N ALA A 94 -3.80 -7.64 -14.43
CA ALA A 94 -2.48 -8.06 -14.90
C ALA A 94 -1.70 -6.81 -15.28
N HIS A 95 -0.79 -6.30 -14.42
CA HIS A 95 -0.15 -5.01 -14.64
C HIS A 95 0.49 -5.14 -16.01
N ASP A 96 -0.23 -4.69 -17.02
CA ASP A 96 0.28 -4.63 -18.35
C ASP A 96 1.28 -3.51 -18.16
N PRO A 97 2.59 -3.75 -18.28
CA PRO A 97 3.53 -2.66 -18.21
C PRO A 97 3.23 -1.64 -19.32
N ASN A 98 2.42 -1.98 -20.34
CA ASN A 98 1.79 -1.03 -21.26
C ASN A 98 0.52 -0.36 -20.73
N ARG A 99 0.11 -0.45 -19.46
CA ARG A 99 -1.04 0.31 -18.96
C ARG A 99 -0.59 1.72 -18.62
N GLU A 100 -1.28 2.70 -19.18
CA GLU A 100 -1.04 4.10 -18.87
C GLU A 100 -1.46 4.40 -17.44
N VAL A 101 -0.57 4.99 -16.65
CA VAL A 101 -0.88 5.56 -15.34
C VAL A 101 -1.20 7.03 -15.53
N VAL A 102 -2.37 7.45 -15.04
CA VAL A 102 -2.86 8.82 -15.13
C VAL A 102 -2.79 9.46 -13.76
N ILE A 103 -2.00 10.51 -13.61
CA ILE A 103 -1.82 11.25 -12.36
C ILE A 103 -2.49 12.60 -12.48
N ASP A 104 -3.38 12.88 -11.55
CA ASP A 104 -4.09 14.13 -11.47
C ASP A 104 -3.41 15.12 -10.54
N VAL A 105 -2.88 16.21 -11.11
CA VAL A 105 -2.15 17.25 -10.37
C VAL A 105 -2.96 18.51 -10.11
N GLY A 106 -4.26 18.53 -10.45
CA GLY A 106 -5.11 19.70 -10.31
C GLY A 106 -5.42 20.10 -8.86
N SER A 107 -5.19 19.23 -7.87
CA SER A 107 -5.33 19.59 -6.45
C SER A 107 -4.01 20.01 -5.79
N VAL A 108 -2.88 19.95 -6.50
CA VAL A 108 -1.55 20.23 -5.95
C VAL A 108 -1.39 21.73 -5.68
N ARG A 109 -0.98 22.08 -4.45
CA ARG A 109 -0.78 23.47 -4.02
C ARG A 109 0.64 23.75 -3.53
N SER A 110 1.46 22.72 -3.36
CA SER A 110 2.85 22.81 -2.93
C SER A 110 3.67 21.63 -3.46
N GLU A 111 5.00 21.74 -3.41
CA GLU A 111 5.91 20.64 -3.76
C GLU A 111 5.67 19.40 -2.88
N ARG A 112 5.36 19.61 -1.59
CA ARG A 112 5.02 18.52 -0.68
C ARG A 112 3.75 17.78 -1.11
N ASP A 113 2.73 18.51 -1.57
CA ASP A 113 1.50 17.89 -2.08
C ASP A 113 1.79 17.09 -3.37
N LEU A 114 2.68 17.62 -4.23
CA LEU A 114 3.11 16.92 -5.44
C LEU A 114 3.77 15.57 -5.10
N HIS A 115 4.73 15.57 -4.17
CA HIS A 115 5.35 14.34 -3.70
C HIS A 115 4.35 13.37 -3.04
N GLY A 116 3.33 13.89 -2.36
CA GLY A 116 2.23 13.08 -1.82
C GLY A 116 1.41 12.38 -2.90
N VAL A 117 1.06 13.11 -3.96
CA VAL A 117 0.34 12.57 -5.13
C VAL A 117 1.20 11.52 -5.85
N LEU A 118 2.47 11.83 -6.12
CA LEU A 118 3.40 10.91 -6.77
C LEU A 118 3.60 9.63 -5.96
N LYS A 119 3.79 9.74 -4.64
CA LYS A 119 3.92 8.58 -3.74
C LYS A 119 2.70 7.67 -3.81
N ARG A 120 1.50 8.24 -3.77
CA ARG A 120 0.25 7.49 -3.80
C ARG A 120 0.06 6.79 -5.15
N ASP A 121 0.22 7.53 -6.25
CA ASP A 121 -0.17 7.07 -7.58
C ASP A 121 0.89 6.19 -8.25
N LEU A 122 2.17 6.34 -7.86
CA LEU A 122 3.27 5.48 -8.31
C LEU A 122 3.65 4.41 -7.29
N GLY A 123 2.92 4.29 -6.18
CA GLY A 123 3.13 3.24 -5.18
C GLY A 123 4.49 3.31 -4.48
N PHE A 124 5.04 4.50 -4.23
CA PHE A 124 6.35 4.61 -3.57
C PHE A 124 6.32 4.11 -2.12
N PRO A 125 7.42 3.54 -1.61
CA PRO A 125 7.48 2.98 -0.25
C PRO A 125 7.11 3.97 0.86
N SER A 126 6.71 3.44 2.01
CA SER A 126 6.34 4.25 3.20
C SER A 126 7.46 5.19 3.64
N PHE A 127 8.72 4.78 3.50
CA PHE A 127 9.93 5.56 3.82
C PHE A 127 10.36 6.57 2.75
N TYR A 128 9.60 6.74 1.66
CA TYR A 128 9.87 7.75 0.64
C TYR A 128 10.03 9.16 1.26
N GLY A 129 11.19 9.78 1.01
CA GLY A 129 11.64 11.00 1.67
C GLY A 129 10.95 12.31 1.25
N MET A 130 10.00 12.27 0.30
CA MET A 130 9.22 13.44 -0.16
C MET A 130 10.08 14.63 -0.64
N ASN A 131 11.15 14.32 -1.37
CA ASN A 131 12.04 15.30 -2.01
C ASN A 131 12.55 14.75 -3.36
N TRP A 132 13.24 15.59 -4.14
CA TRP A 132 13.70 15.26 -5.49
C TRP A 132 14.77 14.16 -5.56
N ASP A 133 15.66 14.06 -4.57
CA ASP A 133 16.65 12.98 -4.53
C ASP A 133 15.96 11.63 -4.27
N ALA A 134 15.04 11.62 -3.30
CA ALA A 134 14.22 10.45 -3.02
C ALA A 134 13.33 10.06 -4.22
N PHE A 135 12.84 11.03 -4.99
CA PHE A 135 12.08 10.76 -6.22
C PHE A 135 12.92 10.00 -7.23
N TRP A 136 14.16 10.46 -7.47
CA TRP A 136 15.08 9.79 -8.38
C TRP A 136 15.40 8.36 -7.94
N ASP A 137 15.72 8.17 -6.66
CA ASP A 137 15.96 6.84 -6.08
C ASP A 137 14.74 5.92 -6.26
N ALA A 138 13.54 6.47 -6.06
CA ALA A 138 12.31 5.69 -6.16
C ALA A 138 12.08 5.18 -7.59
N VAL A 139 12.10 6.06 -8.58
CA VAL A 139 11.78 5.70 -9.97
C VAL A 139 12.87 4.83 -10.62
N THR A 140 14.11 4.87 -10.10
CA THR A 140 15.22 4.08 -10.66
C THR A 140 15.51 2.76 -9.94
N GLY A 141 15.03 2.57 -8.71
CA GLY A 141 15.40 1.37 -7.95
C GLY A 141 14.46 0.91 -6.85
N LEU A 142 13.40 1.65 -6.51
CA LEU A 142 12.48 1.25 -5.44
C LEU A 142 11.09 0.83 -5.92
N VAL A 143 10.69 1.23 -7.14
CA VAL A 143 9.42 0.82 -7.74
C VAL A 143 9.59 0.40 -9.20
N GLU A 144 8.69 -0.45 -9.68
CA GLU A 144 8.53 -0.71 -11.10
C GLU A 144 7.72 0.44 -11.73
N MET A 145 8.37 1.24 -12.58
CA MET A 145 7.72 2.37 -13.23
C MET A 145 6.83 1.92 -14.40
N PRO A 146 5.65 2.55 -14.59
CA PRO A 146 4.80 2.28 -15.74
C PRO A 146 5.47 2.76 -17.04
N LYS A 147 5.26 2.05 -18.17
CA LYS A 147 5.83 2.49 -19.46
C LYS A 147 5.17 3.76 -20.01
N ARG A 148 3.93 4.07 -19.60
CA ARG A 148 3.23 5.29 -20.01
C ARG A 148 2.70 6.03 -18.80
N LEU A 149 3.11 7.29 -18.67
CA LEU A 149 2.68 8.18 -17.60
C LEU A 149 1.99 9.39 -18.21
N ARG A 150 0.81 9.75 -17.72
CA ARG A 150 0.09 10.94 -18.19
C ARG A 150 -0.31 11.81 -17.01
N PHE A 151 0.09 13.07 -17.04
CA PHE A 151 -0.35 14.07 -16.06
C PHE A 151 -1.54 14.85 -16.60
N VAL A 152 -2.66 14.84 -15.88
CA VAL A 152 -3.85 15.65 -16.21
C VAL A 152 -3.89 16.92 -15.38
N ARG A 153 -4.50 17.98 -15.93
CA ARG A 153 -4.53 19.32 -15.33
C ARG A 153 -3.13 19.89 -15.08
N TRP A 154 -2.20 19.62 -15.98
CA TRP A 154 -0.79 20.02 -15.83
C TRP A 154 -0.62 21.55 -15.86
N ALA A 155 -1.39 22.26 -16.68
CA ALA A 155 -1.36 23.73 -16.69
C ALA A 155 -1.70 24.34 -15.32
N GLU A 156 -2.57 23.71 -14.53
CA GLU A 156 -2.85 24.17 -13.17
C GLU A 156 -1.64 24.01 -12.25
N LEU A 157 -0.88 22.91 -12.40
CA LEU A 157 0.34 22.69 -11.65
C LEU A 157 1.43 23.69 -12.03
N GLU A 158 1.62 23.96 -13.33
CA GLU A 158 2.58 24.97 -13.81
C GLU A 158 2.25 26.36 -13.28
N LEU A 159 0.97 26.72 -13.18
CA LEU A 159 0.53 27.99 -12.62
C LEU A 159 0.74 28.09 -11.10
N ARG A 160 0.47 27.01 -10.36
CA ARG A 160 0.49 27.04 -8.89
C ARG A 160 1.88 26.76 -8.30
N VAL A 161 2.61 25.82 -8.87
CA VAL A 161 3.91 25.33 -8.35
C VAL A 161 4.94 25.17 -9.49
N PRO A 162 5.31 26.26 -10.20
CA PRO A 162 6.10 26.21 -11.43
C PRO A 162 7.48 25.57 -11.27
N LEU A 163 8.14 25.80 -10.14
CA LEU A 163 9.45 25.21 -9.86
C LEU A 163 9.35 23.69 -9.72
N ALA A 164 8.35 23.19 -9.00
CA ALA A 164 8.15 21.76 -8.81
C ALA A 164 7.72 21.06 -10.11
N ALA A 165 6.89 21.72 -10.93
CA ALA A 165 6.54 21.24 -12.27
C ALA A 165 7.78 21.09 -13.17
N THR A 166 8.69 22.08 -13.13
CA THR A 166 9.95 22.05 -13.87
C THR A 166 10.84 20.91 -13.40
N MET A 167 11.03 20.76 -12.08
CA MET A 167 11.84 19.68 -11.52
C MET A 167 11.30 18.30 -11.83
N LEU A 168 9.99 18.10 -11.75
CA LEU A 168 9.36 16.82 -12.13
C LEU A 168 9.58 16.51 -13.61
N ARG A 169 9.44 17.51 -14.49
CA ARG A 169 9.68 17.35 -15.93
C ARG A 169 11.14 16.98 -16.21
N ASP A 170 12.09 17.65 -15.57
CA ASP A 170 13.52 17.37 -15.74
C ASP A 170 13.90 15.96 -15.26
N GLN A 171 13.37 15.54 -14.11
CA GLN A 171 13.57 14.20 -13.55
C GLN A 171 13.02 13.10 -14.48
N LEU A 172 11.78 13.26 -14.95
CA LEU A 172 11.15 12.27 -15.83
C LEU A 172 11.77 12.25 -17.23
N LYS A 173 12.23 13.39 -17.74
CA LYS A 173 13.01 13.44 -18.97
C LYS A 173 14.32 12.68 -18.82
N ARG A 174 15.04 12.90 -17.71
CA ARG A 174 16.26 12.15 -17.42
C ARG A 174 15.99 10.65 -17.31
N TYR A 175 14.86 10.27 -16.72
CA TYR A 175 14.44 8.87 -16.63
C TYR A 175 14.16 8.26 -18.01
N ASP A 176 13.43 8.97 -18.86
CA ASP A 176 13.13 8.59 -20.26
C ASP A 176 14.39 8.31 -21.09
N GLU A 177 15.43 9.14 -20.91
CA GLU A 177 16.73 8.94 -21.56
C GLU A 177 17.47 7.66 -21.09
N THR A 178 17.12 7.13 -19.91
CA THR A 178 17.77 5.94 -19.32
C THR A 178 17.01 4.64 -19.54
N VAL A 179 15.71 4.68 -19.81
CA VAL A 179 14.84 3.50 -19.86
C VAL A 179 14.12 3.39 -21.21
N GLN A 180 14.35 2.29 -21.91
CA GLN A 180 13.72 2.07 -23.22
C GLN A 180 12.22 1.78 -23.10
N GLY A 181 11.41 2.55 -23.83
CA GLY A 181 9.97 2.32 -23.94
C GLY A 181 9.13 3.00 -22.86
N PHE A 182 9.75 3.84 -22.01
CA PHE A 182 9.03 4.81 -21.19
C PHE A 182 8.50 5.95 -22.09
N SER A 183 7.39 6.57 -21.68
CA SER A 183 6.89 7.80 -22.28
C SER A 183 6.05 8.56 -21.26
N VAL A 184 6.15 9.88 -21.30
CA VAL A 184 5.38 10.77 -20.43
C VAL A 184 4.64 11.84 -21.24
N ALA A 185 3.38 12.08 -20.91
CA ALA A 185 2.54 13.12 -21.50
C ALA A 185 2.03 14.09 -20.43
N TYR A 186 1.90 15.37 -20.81
CA TYR A 186 1.45 16.46 -19.95
C TYR A 186 0.25 17.15 -20.62
N GLU A 187 -0.94 17.04 -20.01
CA GLU A 187 -2.17 17.65 -20.54
C GLU A 187 -2.23 19.14 -20.21
N GLN A 188 -2.15 19.96 -21.25
CA GLN A 188 -2.19 21.42 -21.21
C GLN A 188 -3.61 21.94 -21.00
#